data_AF-A0A7S2QBZ7-F1
#
_entry.id   AF-A0A7S2QBZ7-F1
#
_cell.length_a   1.000
_cell.length_b   1.000
_cell.length_c   1.000
_cell.angle_alpha   90.00
_cell.angle_beta   90.00
_cell.angle_gamma   90.00
#
_symmetry.space_group_name_H-M   'P 1'
#
loop_
_entity.id
_entity.type
_entity.pdbx_description
1 polymer ?
#
loop_
_entity_poly.entity_id
_entity_poly.type
_entity_poly.pdbx_seq_one_letter_code
_entity_poly.pdbx_strand_id
1 'polypeptide(L)'
;RASAATVRQHCAEGGFDLDRKPNRNVDARTGALEIFASSDALMQWVPKFDRGLVALWCRLPIFKARLFRNREAYNQGGLDRCYVEQAFPEGEDLLTAIVWWRKRVGRDSVGFAVFEAGFDTSGLPLATEPPRCLIDAETGEVEADGEDAIERKRELHRKRRAMGARWADKGVSAELQQRIERSEALGAERRRRGEVYALRG
;
A
#
# COMPACT_ATOMS: atom_id res chain seq x y z
N ARG A 1 -12.62 15.31 19.73
CA ARG A 1 -12.08 13.94 19.77
C ARG A 1 -13.23 13.01 19.42
N ALA A 2 -13.24 12.43 18.22
CA ALA A 2 -14.27 11.48 17.81
C ALA A 2 -14.12 10.17 18.62
N SER A 3 -15.24 9.54 18.97
CA SER A 3 -15.29 8.35 19.84
C SER A 3 -15.53 7.07 19.03
N ALA A 4 -15.24 5.89 19.58
CA ALA A 4 -15.53 4.61 18.92
C ALA A 4 -16.99 4.47 18.43
N ALA A 5 -17.91 5.21 19.07
CA ALA A 5 -19.28 5.36 18.61
C ALA A 5 -19.36 6.22 17.33
N THR A 6 -18.60 7.31 17.22
CA THR A 6 -18.48 8.17 16.03
C THR A 6 -17.92 7.45 14.81
N VAL A 7 -16.94 6.54 14.92
CA VAL A 7 -16.48 5.74 13.77
C VAL A 7 -17.51 4.68 13.37
N ARG A 8 -18.17 4.02 14.33
CA ARG A 8 -19.27 3.10 14.03
C ARG A 8 -20.48 3.81 13.44
N GLN A 9 -20.78 5.01 13.93
CA GLN A 9 -21.81 5.90 13.44
C GLN A 9 -21.44 6.44 12.06
N HIS A 10 -20.20 6.85 11.78
CA HIS A 10 -19.77 7.19 10.41
C HIS A 10 -19.76 5.99 9.46
N CYS A 11 -19.46 4.78 9.93
CA CYS A 11 -19.64 3.55 9.15
C CYS A 11 -21.11 3.21 8.88
N ALA A 12 -22.04 3.66 9.73
CA ALA A 12 -23.47 3.35 9.67
C ALA A 12 -24.29 4.46 8.98
N GLU A 13 -23.90 5.73 9.14
CA GLU A 13 -24.52 6.94 8.59
C GLU A 13 -23.82 7.42 7.31
N GLY A 14 -22.54 7.11 7.17
CA GLY A 14 -21.82 7.29 5.92
C GLY A 14 -22.41 6.31 4.92
N GLY A 15 -23.43 6.75 4.19
CA GLY A 15 -23.94 6.13 2.96
C GLY A 15 -22.89 6.15 1.85
N PHE A 16 -21.64 5.84 2.18
CA PHE A 16 -20.64 5.43 1.24
C PHE A 16 -21.13 4.10 0.71
N ASP A 17 -21.62 4.12 -0.53
CA ASP A 17 -21.88 2.93 -1.30
C ASP A 17 -20.53 2.24 -1.55
N LEU A 18 -20.08 1.45 -0.57
CA LEU A 18 -18.87 0.63 -0.65
C LEU A 18 -19.06 -0.51 -1.66
N ASP A 19 -20.30 -0.74 -2.11
CA ASP A 19 -20.60 -1.68 -3.20
C ASP A 19 -20.41 -1.00 -4.57
N ARG A 20 -20.33 0.34 -4.62
CA ARG A 20 -19.93 1.06 -5.82
C ARG A 20 -18.45 0.82 -6.09
N LYS A 21 -18.19 0.06 -7.15
CA LYS A 21 -16.83 -0.15 -7.65
C LYS A 21 -16.12 1.20 -7.86
N PRO A 22 -14.88 1.37 -7.38
CA PRO A 22 -14.15 2.60 -7.58
C PRO A 22 -13.93 2.85 -9.08
N ASN A 23 -13.76 4.12 -9.46
CA ASN A 23 -13.41 4.45 -10.83
C ASN A 23 -11.99 3.97 -11.10
N ARG A 24 -11.83 3.20 -12.19
CA ARG A 24 -10.57 2.56 -12.56
C ARG A 24 -10.17 3.01 -13.96
N ASN A 25 -8.92 3.36 -14.14
CA ASN A 25 -8.34 3.65 -15.44
C ASN A 25 -7.16 2.72 -15.68
N VAL A 26 -7.18 2.03 -16.83
CA VAL A 26 -6.09 1.14 -17.25
C VAL A 26 -5.58 1.62 -18.60
N ASP A 27 -4.31 2.00 -18.64
CA ASP A 27 -3.64 2.27 -19.91
C ASP A 27 -3.49 0.95 -20.67
N ALA A 28 -4.21 0.81 -21.78
CA ALA A 28 -4.21 -0.42 -22.59
C ALA A 28 -2.83 -0.80 -23.16
N ARG A 29 -1.93 0.18 -23.34
CA ARG A 29 -0.58 -0.04 -23.89
C ARG A 29 0.41 -0.44 -22.80
N THR A 30 0.34 0.20 -21.64
CA THR A 30 1.35 0.00 -20.58
C THR A 30 0.87 -0.89 -19.44
N GLY A 31 -0.43 -1.11 -19.31
CA GLY A 31 -1.06 -1.77 -18.16
C GLY A 31 -1.08 -0.91 -16.90
N ALA A 32 -0.64 0.35 -16.97
CA ALA A 32 -0.65 1.26 -15.82
C ALA A 32 -2.08 1.39 -15.28
N LEU A 33 -2.22 1.27 -13.96
CA LEU A 33 -3.50 1.22 -13.27
C LEU A 33 -3.59 2.41 -12.32
N GLU A 34 -4.67 3.18 -12.47
CA GLU A 34 -5.09 4.20 -11.52
C GLU A 34 -6.47 3.83 -10.97
N ILE A 35 -6.64 3.97 -9.66
CA ILE A 35 -7.93 3.76 -8.98
C ILE A 35 -8.22 5.02 -8.18
N PHE A 36 -9.36 5.65 -8.45
CA PHE A 36 -9.68 6.97 -7.90
C PHE A 36 -10.51 6.87 -6.61
N ALA A 37 -9.95 7.38 -5.52
CA ALA A 37 -10.62 7.60 -4.25
C ALA A 37 -11.15 9.04 -4.11
N SER A 38 -12.21 9.22 -3.31
CA SER A 38 -12.66 10.56 -2.90
C SER A 38 -11.68 11.18 -1.90
N SER A 39 -11.04 12.30 -2.28
CA SER A 39 -10.14 13.04 -1.40
C SER A 39 -10.84 13.57 -0.15
N ASP A 40 -12.08 14.04 -0.29
CA ASP A 40 -12.83 14.62 0.82
C ASP A 40 -13.20 13.55 1.84
N ALA A 41 -13.63 12.39 1.36
CA ALA A 41 -13.92 11.25 2.22
C ALA A 41 -12.64 10.75 2.91
N LEU A 42 -11.50 10.68 2.20
CA LEU A 42 -10.22 10.33 2.80
C LEU A 42 -9.82 11.29 3.92
N MET A 43 -9.98 12.60 3.70
CA MET A 43 -9.69 13.62 4.72
C MET A 43 -10.65 13.56 5.91
N GLN A 44 -11.89 13.09 5.73
CA GLN A 44 -12.79 12.84 6.86
C GLN A 44 -12.31 11.65 7.70
N TRP A 45 -11.85 10.57 7.05
CA TRP A 45 -11.36 9.36 7.71
C TRP A 45 -9.96 9.54 8.34
N VAL A 46 -9.12 10.39 7.75
CA VAL A 46 -7.75 10.64 8.17
C VAL A 46 -7.44 12.15 8.11
N PRO A 47 -7.91 12.95 9.07
CA PRO A 47 -7.83 14.42 8.98
C PRO A 47 -6.43 15.01 8.94
N LYS A 48 -5.42 14.27 9.43
CA LYS A 48 -4.01 14.69 9.41
C LYS A 48 -3.27 14.26 8.15
N PHE A 49 -3.94 13.64 7.18
CA PHE A 49 -3.30 13.28 5.93
C PHE A 49 -3.00 14.56 5.13
N ASP A 50 -1.73 14.78 4.80
CA ASP A 50 -1.33 15.93 4.00
C ASP A 50 -2.09 15.98 2.66
N ARG A 51 -2.56 17.17 2.26
CA ARG A 51 -3.38 17.33 1.05
C ARG A 51 -2.64 16.98 -0.24
N GLY A 52 -1.33 17.26 -0.30
CA GLY A 52 -0.50 16.89 -1.44
C GLY A 52 -0.35 15.37 -1.55
N LEU A 53 -0.10 14.71 -0.42
CA LEU A 53 -0.07 13.25 -0.37
C LEU A 53 -1.42 12.62 -0.67
N VAL A 54 -2.53 13.19 -0.20
CA VAL A 54 -3.89 12.72 -0.53
C VAL A 54 -4.12 12.76 -2.03
N ALA A 55 -3.82 13.89 -2.69
CA ALA A 55 -4.01 14.01 -4.13
C ALA A 55 -3.24 12.94 -4.94
N LEU A 56 -2.07 12.55 -4.46
CA LEU A 56 -1.24 11.49 -5.02
C LEU A 56 -1.82 10.10 -4.73
N TRP A 57 -2.10 9.82 -3.45
CA TRP A 57 -2.55 8.51 -2.98
C TRP A 57 -3.99 8.18 -3.36
N CYS A 58 -4.79 9.18 -3.70
CA CYS A 58 -6.13 9.00 -4.26
C CYS A 58 -6.14 8.29 -5.61
N ARG A 59 -5.00 8.13 -6.30
CA ARG A 59 -4.95 7.51 -7.63
C ARG A 59 -4.23 6.16 -7.63
N LEU A 60 -3.58 5.81 -6.52
CA LEU A 60 -2.75 4.61 -6.45
C LEU A 60 -3.59 3.37 -6.15
N PRO A 61 -3.39 2.27 -6.88
CA PRO A 61 -4.04 1.00 -6.56
C PRO A 61 -3.40 0.39 -5.31
N ILE A 62 -4.20 0.19 -4.26
CA ILE A 62 -3.79 -0.49 -3.04
C ILE A 62 -3.96 -1.99 -3.22
N PHE A 63 -2.87 -2.74 -3.17
CA PHE A 63 -2.89 -4.20 -3.34
C PHE A 63 -2.81 -4.96 -2.03
N LYS A 64 -2.40 -4.29 -0.95
CA LYS A 64 -2.25 -4.93 0.35
C LYS A 64 -2.49 -3.98 1.51
N ALA A 65 -3.13 -4.46 2.56
CA ALA A 65 -3.20 -3.81 3.86
C ALA A 65 -2.69 -4.75 4.95
N ARG A 66 -1.89 -4.22 5.88
CA ARG A 66 -1.32 -4.96 7.01
C ARG A 66 -1.65 -4.22 8.30
N LEU A 67 -2.13 -4.95 9.31
CA LEU A 67 -2.53 -4.39 10.59
C LEU A 67 -1.57 -4.80 11.70
N PHE A 68 -1.26 -3.84 12.56
CA PHE A 68 -0.40 -3.97 13.73
C PHE A 68 -1.12 -3.41 14.95
N ARG A 69 -0.81 -3.98 16.12
CA ARG A 69 -1.46 -3.57 17.38
C ARG A 69 -1.28 -2.07 17.64
N ASN A 70 -0.06 -1.59 17.37
CA ASN A 70 0.37 -0.20 17.48
C ASN A 70 1.63 0.00 16.63
N ARG A 71 2.12 1.23 16.57
CA ARG A 71 3.35 1.59 15.85
C ARG A 71 4.59 0.89 16.39
N GLU A 72 4.68 0.67 17.71
CA GLU A 72 5.80 -0.03 18.32
C GLU A 72 5.93 -1.49 17.83
N ALA A 73 4.81 -2.22 17.74
CA ALA A 73 4.80 -3.58 17.22
C ALA A 73 5.29 -3.65 15.76
N TYR A 74 4.97 -2.63 14.95
CA TYR A 74 5.52 -2.49 13.60
C TYR A 74 7.03 -2.24 13.64
N ASN A 75 7.51 -1.31 14.47
CA ASN A 75 8.93 -0.97 14.55
C ASN A 75 9.80 -2.14 15.03
N GLN A 76 9.30 -2.97 15.95
CA GLN A 76 10.04 -4.12 16.50
C GLN A 76 10.07 -5.34 15.57
N GLY A 77 9.03 -5.52 14.75
CA GLY A 77 8.83 -6.74 13.97
C GLY A 77 8.82 -6.58 12.45
N GLY A 78 8.84 -5.34 11.97
CA GLY A 78 8.65 -5.02 10.56
C GLY A 78 7.31 -5.52 10.02
N LEU A 79 7.23 -5.74 8.72
CA LEU A 79 6.01 -6.15 8.03
C LEU A 79 5.58 -7.59 8.35
N ASP A 80 6.52 -8.44 8.78
CA ASP A 80 6.28 -9.86 9.01
C ASP A 80 5.51 -10.15 10.32
N ARG A 81 5.40 -9.16 11.22
CA ARG A 81 4.67 -9.28 12.49
C ARG A 81 3.28 -8.66 12.48
N CYS A 82 2.71 -8.39 11.30
CA CYS A 82 1.32 -7.98 11.23
C CYS A 82 0.41 -9.11 11.77
N TYR A 83 -0.61 -8.75 12.53
CA TYR A 83 -1.56 -9.75 13.06
C TYR A 83 -2.69 -10.04 12.08
N VAL A 84 -2.91 -9.17 11.09
CA VAL A 84 -3.83 -9.37 9.96
C VAL A 84 -3.19 -8.81 8.69
N GLU A 85 -3.33 -9.57 7.60
CA GLU A 85 -3.00 -9.15 6.23
C GLU A 85 -4.25 -9.31 5.35
N GLN A 86 -4.47 -8.34 4.46
CA GLN A 86 -5.47 -8.41 3.39
C GLN A 86 -4.82 -8.12 2.07
N ALA A 87 -5.01 -9.02 1.11
CA ALA A 87 -4.65 -8.78 -0.28
C ALA A 87 -5.88 -8.29 -1.06
N PHE A 88 -5.65 -7.39 -2.00
CA PHE A 88 -6.64 -6.90 -2.95
C PHE A 88 -6.15 -7.27 -4.35
N PRO A 89 -6.49 -8.44 -4.91
CA PRO A 89 -5.88 -8.94 -6.15
C PRO A 89 -6.03 -8.00 -7.35
N GLU A 90 -7.17 -7.32 -7.43
CA GLU A 90 -7.45 -6.34 -8.48
C GLU A 90 -6.98 -4.93 -8.08
N GLY A 91 -6.49 -4.73 -6.87
CA GLY A 91 -6.24 -3.42 -6.29
C GLY A 91 -7.54 -2.70 -5.92
N GLU A 92 -7.51 -1.98 -4.80
CA GLU A 92 -8.61 -1.12 -4.34
C GLU A 92 -8.15 0.33 -4.25
N ASP A 93 -9.10 1.25 -4.15
CA ASP A 93 -8.79 2.63 -3.79
C ASP A 93 -8.44 2.73 -2.30
N LEU A 94 -7.69 3.76 -1.91
CA LEU A 94 -7.22 3.91 -0.54
C LEU A 94 -8.36 4.10 0.48
N LEU A 95 -9.48 4.72 0.09
CA LEU A 95 -10.61 4.93 0.99
C LEU A 95 -11.24 3.58 1.35
N THR A 96 -11.47 2.73 0.35
CA THR A 96 -11.99 1.37 0.56
C THR A 96 -11.08 0.56 1.48
N ALA A 97 -9.75 0.64 1.27
CA ALA A 97 -8.78 -0.03 2.14
C ALA A 97 -8.81 0.51 3.60
N ILE A 98 -8.93 1.83 3.79
CA ILE A 98 -9.04 2.45 5.11
C ILE A 98 -10.35 2.03 5.80
N VAL A 99 -11.47 2.03 5.08
CA VAL A 99 -12.75 1.59 5.64
C VAL A 99 -12.69 0.11 6.03
N TRP A 100 -12.08 -0.75 5.21
CA TRP A 100 -11.82 -2.15 5.54
C TRP A 100 -11.04 -2.31 6.85
N TRP A 101 -10.02 -1.47 7.06
CA TRP A 101 -9.22 -1.44 8.29
C TRP A 101 -10.06 -0.98 9.49
N ARG A 102 -10.75 0.15 9.37
CA ARG A 102 -11.51 0.77 10.46
C ARG A 102 -12.66 -0.11 10.96
N LYS A 103 -13.32 -0.86 10.07
CA LYS A 103 -14.33 -1.86 10.43
C LYS A 103 -13.77 -2.99 11.32
N ARG A 104 -12.47 -3.31 11.23
CA ARG A 104 -11.85 -4.42 11.96
C ARG A 104 -11.28 -4.03 13.32
N VAL A 105 -10.78 -2.82 13.48
CA VAL A 105 -10.27 -2.35 14.78
C VAL A 105 -11.43 -2.21 15.77
N GLY A 106 -12.61 -1.78 15.31
CA GLY A 106 -13.84 -1.71 16.12
C GLY A 106 -13.77 -0.78 17.35
N ARG A 107 -12.64 -0.11 17.56
CA ARG A 107 -12.33 0.83 18.64
C ARG A 107 -11.60 2.02 18.03
N ASP A 108 -11.92 3.21 18.52
CA ASP A 108 -11.21 4.43 18.13
C ASP A 108 -9.82 4.48 18.74
N SER A 109 -8.93 5.16 18.02
CA SER A 109 -7.57 5.45 18.49
C SER A 109 -6.72 4.22 18.81
N VAL A 110 -6.99 3.09 18.16
CA VAL A 110 -6.22 1.85 18.31
C VAL A 110 -5.82 1.31 16.95
N GLY A 111 -4.61 0.76 16.87
CA GLY A 111 -4.13 0.06 15.68
C GLY A 111 -3.25 0.92 14.78
N PHE A 112 -2.41 0.24 14.02
CA PHE A 112 -1.52 0.83 13.05
C PHE A 112 -1.67 0.05 11.74
N ALA A 113 -1.86 0.75 10.63
CA ALA A 113 -2.05 0.13 9.33
C ALA A 113 -0.93 0.54 8.37
N VAL A 114 -0.49 -0.42 7.57
CA VAL A 114 0.39 -0.20 6.42
C VAL A 114 -0.36 -0.60 5.16
N PHE A 115 -0.55 0.35 4.26
CA PHE A 115 -1.12 0.15 2.93
C PHE A 115 0.01 0.12 1.91
N GLU A 116 0.07 -0.95 1.11
CA GLU A 116 1.06 -1.13 0.07
C GLU A 116 0.39 -1.02 -1.31
N ALA A 117 0.88 -0.08 -2.12
CA ALA A 117 0.33 0.22 -3.44
C ALA A 117 1.14 -0.43 -4.57
N GLY A 118 0.61 -0.37 -5.79
CA GLY A 118 1.29 -0.79 -7.01
C GLY A 118 1.19 0.26 -8.11
N PHE A 119 1.56 -0.13 -9.33
CA PHE A 119 1.66 0.79 -10.47
C PHE A 119 0.84 0.34 -11.69
N ASP A 120 0.56 -0.96 -11.79
CA ASP A 120 -0.07 -1.58 -12.94
C ASP A 120 -0.92 -2.78 -12.50
N THR A 121 -1.57 -3.43 -13.47
CA THR A 121 -2.41 -4.60 -13.24
C THR A 121 -1.64 -5.87 -12.84
N SER A 122 -0.30 -5.84 -12.77
CA SER A 122 0.49 -6.99 -12.31
C SER A 122 0.49 -7.15 -10.79
N GLY A 123 -0.02 -6.17 -10.06
CA GLY A 123 -0.17 -6.22 -8.62
C GLY A 123 0.96 -5.53 -7.86
N LEU A 124 1.25 -6.05 -6.67
CA LEU A 124 2.24 -5.46 -5.77
C LEU A 124 3.68 -5.69 -6.29
N PRO A 125 4.51 -4.64 -6.43
CA PRO A 125 5.89 -4.76 -6.92
C PRO A 125 6.85 -5.32 -5.85
N LEU A 126 6.75 -6.62 -5.59
CA LEU A 126 7.51 -7.32 -4.55
C LEU A 126 9.03 -7.25 -4.75
N ALA A 127 9.49 -7.23 -6.00
CA ALA A 127 10.92 -7.22 -6.33
C ALA A 127 11.59 -5.85 -6.07
N THR A 128 10.89 -4.74 -6.33
CA THR A 128 11.46 -3.38 -6.35
C THR A 128 10.98 -2.46 -5.24
N GLU A 129 10.21 -2.99 -4.28
CA GLU A 129 9.55 -2.31 -3.17
C GLU A 129 8.28 -1.53 -3.57
N PRO A 130 7.14 -1.78 -2.92
CA PRO A 130 5.91 -1.02 -3.15
C PRO A 130 5.95 0.37 -2.51
N PRO A 131 5.20 1.35 -3.06
CA PRO A 131 4.85 2.54 -2.31
C PRO A 131 4.06 2.19 -1.05
N ARG A 132 4.32 2.89 0.05
CA ARG A 132 3.67 2.64 1.35
C ARG A 132 3.06 3.89 1.96
N CYS A 133 1.89 3.70 2.58
CA CYS A 133 1.21 4.67 3.42
C CYS A 133 0.93 4.00 4.76
N LEU A 134 1.49 4.57 5.83
CA LEU A 134 1.40 4.09 7.18
C LEU A 134 0.51 5.07 7.96
N ILE A 135 -0.47 4.53 8.66
CA ILE A 135 -1.43 5.34 9.41
C ILE A 135 -1.51 4.82 10.84
N ASP A 136 -1.22 5.69 11.79
CA ASP A 136 -1.39 5.44 13.21
C ASP A 136 -2.78 5.90 13.64
N ALA A 137 -3.63 4.98 14.09
CA ALA A 137 -4.97 5.35 14.56
C ALA A 137 -4.93 6.16 15.85
N GLU A 138 -3.96 5.91 16.72
CA GLU A 138 -3.86 6.52 18.06
C GLU A 138 -3.53 8.00 17.95
N THR A 139 -2.51 8.34 17.15
CA THR A 139 -2.09 9.73 16.94
C THR A 139 -2.80 10.38 15.76
N GLY A 140 -3.33 9.59 14.83
CA GLY A 140 -3.84 10.04 13.54
C GLY A 140 -2.74 10.39 12.54
N GLU A 141 -1.47 10.19 12.88
CA GLU A 141 -0.35 10.54 12.01
C GLU A 141 -0.27 9.64 10.78
N VAL A 142 0.21 10.23 9.68
CA VAL A 142 0.37 9.55 8.39
C VAL A 142 1.81 9.70 7.93
N GLU A 143 2.43 8.58 7.58
CA GLU A 143 3.73 8.53 6.92
C GLU A 143 3.56 7.83 5.59
N ALA A 144 3.69 8.56 4.49
CA ALA A 144 3.46 8.01 3.17
C ALA A 144 4.55 8.44 2.19
N ASP A 145 4.86 7.58 1.23
CA ASP A 145 5.76 7.93 0.13
C ASP A 145 5.19 9.14 -0.64
N GLY A 146 6.00 10.18 -0.75
CA GLY A 146 5.71 11.35 -1.59
C GLY A 146 6.05 11.12 -3.07
N GLU A 147 5.77 12.11 -3.91
CA GLU A 147 5.88 12.03 -5.37
C GLU A 147 7.23 11.47 -5.85
N ASP A 148 8.35 12.03 -5.37
CA ASP A 148 9.70 11.59 -5.76
C ASP A 148 9.97 10.11 -5.41
N ALA A 149 9.52 9.68 -4.23
CA ALA A 149 9.71 8.30 -3.79
C ALA A 149 8.88 7.32 -4.63
N ILE A 150 7.65 7.71 -4.95
CA ILE A 150 6.75 6.93 -5.81
C ILE A 150 7.29 6.83 -7.22
N GLU A 151 7.76 7.93 -7.80
CA GLU A 151 8.25 7.92 -9.18
C GLU A 151 9.56 7.14 -9.31
N ARG A 152 10.46 7.25 -8.33
CA ARG A 152 11.66 6.38 -8.25
C ARG A 152 11.28 4.89 -8.19
N LYS A 153 10.32 4.52 -7.34
CA LYS A 153 9.84 3.12 -7.22
C LYS A 153 9.16 2.66 -8.52
N ARG A 154 8.41 3.53 -9.19
CA ARG A 154 7.78 3.28 -10.49
C ARG A 154 8.81 3.02 -11.57
N GLU A 155 9.89 3.81 -11.61
CA GLU A 155 10.97 3.63 -12.59
C GLU A 155 11.70 2.30 -12.38
N LEU A 156 11.99 1.92 -11.13
CA LEU A 156 12.58 0.63 -10.80
C LEU A 156 11.69 -0.54 -11.26
N HIS A 157 10.38 -0.45 -10.99
CA HIS A 157 9.40 -1.44 -11.45
C HIS A 157 9.38 -1.57 -12.98
N ARG A 158 9.34 -0.44 -13.70
CA ARG A 158 9.41 -0.42 -15.18
C ARG A 158 10.70 -1.06 -15.70
N LYS A 159 11.86 -0.72 -15.12
CA LYS A 159 13.16 -1.30 -15.49
C LYS A 159 13.18 -2.82 -15.26
N ARG A 160 12.64 -3.28 -14.14
CA ARG A 160 12.56 -4.72 -13.83
C ARG A 160 11.64 -5.48 -14.78
N ARG A 161 10.50 -4.90 -15.16
CA ARG A 161 9.57 -5.45 -16.16
C ARG A 161 10.23 -5.55 -17.54
N ALA A 162 10.88 -4.47 -18.00
CA ALA A 162 11.61 -4.47 -19.27
C ALA A 162 12.75 -5.50 -19.29
N MET A 163 13.44 -5.66 -18.16
CA MET A 163 14.47 -6.68 -17.99
C MET A 163 13.89 -8.10 -18.07
N GLY A 164 12.75 -8.35 -17.41
CA GLY A 164 12.04 -9.63 -17.51
C GLY A 164 11.61 -9.96 -18.95
N ALA A 165 11.06 -8.98 -19.68
CA ALA A 165 10.71 -9.15 -21.09
C ALA A 165 11.93 -9.48 -21.96
N ARG A 166 13.06 -8.80 -21.73
CA ARG A 166 14.33 -9.09 -22.43
C ARG A 166 14.86 -10.49 -22.11
N TRP A 167 14.70 -10.98 -20.89
CA TRP A 167 15.15 -12.32 -20.53
C TRP A 167 14.31 -13.41 -21.19
N ALA A 168 12.99 -13.19 -21.26
CA ALA A 168 12.08 -14.07 -21.98
C ALA A 168 12.41 -14.13 -23.48
N ASP A 169 12.70 -12.98 -24.09
CA ASP A 169 13.05 -12.86 -25.51
C ASP A 169 14.41 -13.49 -25.86
N LYS A 170 15.42 -13.27 -25.00
CA LYS A 170 16.80 -13.73 -25.25
C LYS A 170 17.07 -15.18 -24.83
N GLY A 171 16.08 -15.89 -24.29
CA GLY A 171 16.23 -17.28 -23.84
C GLY A 171 17.29 -17.42 -22.74
N VAL A 172 17.23 -16.57 -21.72
CA VAL A 172 18.13 -16.67 -20.55
C VAL A 172 17.98 -18.05 -19.89
N SER A 173 19.11 -18.66 -19.49
CA SER A 173 19.08 -19.97 -18.86
C SER A 173 18.24 -19.94 -17.57
N ALA A 174 17.45 -21.01 -17.37
CA ALA A 174 16.62 -21.14 -16.18
C ALA A 174 17.43 -21.03 -14.88
N GLU A 175 18.68 -21.48 -14.88
CA GLU A 175 19.60 -21.35 -13.74
C GLU A 175 19.94 -19.89 -13.41
N LEU A 176 20.24 -19.06 -14.41
CA LEU A 176 20.53 -17.64 -14.19
C LEU A 176 19.27 -16.90 -13.71
N GLN A 177 18.11 -17.21 -14.30
CA GLN A 177 16.84 -16.63 -13.87
C GLN A 177 16.53 -16.96 -12.41
N GLN A 178 16.66 -18.24 -12.00
CA GLN A 178 16.45 -18.66 -10.61
C GLN A 178 17.42 -17.97 -9.65
N ARG A 179 18.69 -17.81 -10.02
CA ARG A 179 19.67 -17.10 -9.18
C ARG A 179 19.28 -15.64 -8.94
N ILE A 180 18.75 -14.97 -9.98
CA ILE A 180 18.31 -13.58 -9.86
C ILE A 180 17.04 -13.49 -8.99
N GLU A 181 16.04 -14.31 -9.26
CA GLU A 181 14.79 -14.34 -8.47
C GLU A 181 15.06 -14.62 -6.99
N ARG A 182 16.00 -15.53 -6.68
CA ARG A 182 16.41 -15.82 -5.30
C ARG A 182 17.08 -14.62 -4.64
N SER A 183 17.92 -13.89 -5.37
CA SER A 183 18.56 -12.67 -4.85
C SER A 183 17.52 -11.58 -4.56
N GLU A 184 16.53 -11.42 -5.44
CA GLU A 184 15.43 -10.47 -5.25
C GLU A 184 14.54 -10.85 -4.05
N ALA A 185 14.24 -12.14 -3.89
CA ALA A 185 13.48 -12.66 -2.76
C ALA A 185 14.18 -12.39 -1.43
N LEU A 186 15.49 -12.63 -1.35
CA LEU A 186 16.31 -12.32 -0.16
C LEU A 186 16.32 -10.82 0.13
N GLY A 187 16.43 -9.97 -0.89
CA GLY A 187 16.34 -8.52 -0.74
C GLY A 187 14.97 -8.07 -0.21
N ALA A 188 13.89 -8.67 -0.73
CA ALA A 188 12.53 -8.38 -0.27
C ALA A 188 12.29 -8.85 1.17
N GLU A 189 12.84 -9.99 1.57
CA GLU A 189 12.80 -10.49 2.94
C GLU A 189 13.50 -9.55 3.93
N ARG A 190 14.73 -9.10 3.61
CA ARG A 190 15.45 -8.13 4.45
C ARG A 190 14.68 -6.83 4.61
N ARG A 191 14.04 -6.32 3.55
CA ARG A 191 13.17 -5.13 3.60
C ARG A 191 11.95 -5.35 4.49
N ARG A 192 11.32 -6.53 4.44
CA ARG A 192 10.15 -6.86 5.28
C ARG A 192 10.50 -6.90 6.76
N ARG A 193 11.68 -7.40 7.11
CA ARG A 193 12.20 -7.43 8.49
C ARG A 193 12.66 -6.07 9.03
N GLY A 194 12.67 -5.04 8.19
CA GLY A 194 13.14 -3.70 8.58
C GLY A 194 14.67 -3.54 8.61
N GLU A 195 15.43 -4.58 8.23
CA GLU A 195 16.91 -4.59 8.31
C GLU A 195 17.58 -3.54 7.40
N VAL A 196 16.88 -3.07 6.36
CA VAL A 196 17.40 -2.05 5.43
C VAL A 196 17.25 -0.62 5.99
N TYR A 197 16.34 -0.40 6.94
CA TYR A 197 16.08 0.93 7.52
C TYR A 197 16.93 1.22 8.77
N ALA A 198 17.63 0.22 9.31
CA ALA A 198 18.54 0.37 10.46
C ALA A 198 19.90 1.04 10.12
N LEU A 199 20.20 1.25 8.84
CA LEU A 199 21.48 1.82 8.36
C LEU A 199 21.37 3.31 7.94
N ARG A 200 20.27 3.99 8.28
CA ARG A 200 20.08 5.44 8.07
C ARG A 200 19.62 6.14 9.36
N GLY A 201 20.25 5.79 10.48
CA GLY A 201 20.21 6.53 11.74
C GLY A 201 21.54 7.22 11.97
#